data_AF-A0A962EF08-F1
#
_entry.id   AF-A0A962EF08-F1
#
_cell.length_a   1.000
_cell.length_b   1.000
_cell.length_c   1.000
_cell.angle_alpha   90.00
_cell.angle_beta   90.00
_cell.angle_gamma   90.00
#
_symmetry.space_group_name_H-M   'P 1'
#
loop_
_entity.id
_entity.type
_entity.pdbx_description
1 polymer ?
#
loop_
_entity_poly.entity_id
_entity_poly.type
_entity_poly.pdbx_seq_one_letter_code
_entity_poly.pdbx_strand_id
1 'polypeptide(L)' 'MSERLKTVVFPVAGLGTRFLPATKVVPKEMLPVMDKPLIQWASDEAVEAGADT' A
#
# COMPACT_ATOMS: atom_id res chain seq x y z
N MET A 1 -22.07 -6.58 17.56
CA MET A 1 -21.49 -6.39 16.23
C MET A 1 -20.07 -5.91 16.43
N SER A 2 -19.07 -6.65 15.95
CA SER A 2 -17.66 -6.24 16.03
C SER A 2 -17.48 -4.97 15.22
N GLU A 3 -16.95 -3.90 15.82
CA GLU A 3 -16.68 -2.67 15.07
C GLU A 3 -15.63 -2.95 13.99
N ARG A 4 -16.02 -2.78 12.72
CA ARG A 4 -15.07 -2.82 11.59
C ARG A 4 -14.23 -1.55 11.58
N LEU A 5 -12.97 -1.67 11.16
CA LEU A 5 -12.10 -0.52 10.95
C LEU A 5 -12.60 0.25 9.73
N LYS A 6 -13.33 1.34 9.97
CA LYS A 6 -13.96 2.14 8.90
C LYS A 6 -12.96 2.89 8.02
N THR A 7 -11.75 3.12 8.52
CA THR A 7 -10.76 3.93 7.81
C THR A 7 -9.36 3.43 8.15
N VAL A 8 -8.57 3.21 7.11
CA VAL A 8 -7.15 2.87 7.19
C VAL A 8 -6.38 3.90 6.37
N VAL A 9 -5.27 4.38 6.90
CA VAL A 9 -4.49 5.47 6.30
C VAL A 9 -3.12 4.95 5.89
N PHE A 10 -2.83 5.04 4.58
CA PHE A 10 -1.52 4.71 4.01
C PHE A 10 -0.78 5.98 3.57
N PRO A 11 0.31 6.40 4.24
CA PRO A 11 1.06 7.59 3.84
C PRO A 11 1.94 7.32 2.61
N VAL A 12 1.39 7.57 1.41
CA VAL A 12 2.01 7.24 0.11
C VAL A 12 2.49 8.46 -0.70
N ALA A 13 2.67 9.62 -0.06
CA ALA A 13 3.03 10.88 -0.73
C ALA A 13 4.55 11.10 -0.95
N GLY A 14 5.40 10.12 -0.62
CA GLY A 14 6.86 10.26 -0.69
C GLY A 14 7.45 9.99 -2.07
N LEU A 15 8.53 10.70 -2.44
CA LEU A 15 9.17 10.59 -3.77
C LEU A 15 10.05 9.35 -4.00
N GLY A 16 10.26 8.50 -2.98
CA GLY A 16 11.00 7.24 -3.15
C GLY A 16 12.45 7.38 -3.66
N THR A 17 13.20 8.41 -3.23
CA THR A 17 14.51 8.77 -3.82
C THR A 17 15.59 7.68 -3.79
N ARG A 18 15.52 6.73 -2.86
CA ARG A 18 16.44 5.58 -2.78
C ARG A 18 16.25 4.53 -3.89
N PHE A 19 15.12 4.58 -4.58
CA PHE A 19 14.77 3.65 -5.67
C PHE A 19 14.84 4.32 -7.04
N LEU A 20 15.47 5.49 -7.14
CA LEU A 20 15.74 6.10 -8.44
C LEU A 20 16.71 5.21 -9.25
N PRO A 21 16.53 5.10 -10.58
CA PRO A 21 15.58 5.86 -11.40
C PRO A 21 14.17 5.26 -11.47
N ALA A 22 13.93 4.06 -10.95
CA ALA A 22 12.66 3.37 -11.08
C ALA A 22 11.49 4.18 -10.52
N THR A 23 11.72 4.90 -9.41
CA THR A 23 10.69 5.72 -8.75
C THR A 23 10.53 7.14 -9.30
N LYS A 24 11.18 7.47 -10.42
CA LYS A 24 11.08 8.81 -11.02
C LYS A 24 9.66 9.12 -11.53
N VAL A 25 8.98 8.10 -12.06
CA VAL A 25 7.62 8.20 -12.65
C VAL A 25 6.64 7.18 -12.09
N VAL A 26 7.15 6.13 -11.43
CA VAL A 26 6.33 5.11 -10.75
C VAL A 26 6.46 5.31 -9.24
N PRO A 27 5.37 5.42 -8.47
CA PRO A 27 5.46 5.46 -7.01
C PRO A 27 6.12 4.20 -6.45
N LYS A 28 6.85 4.31 -5.33
CA LYS A 28 7.54 3.14 -4.75
C LYS A 28 6.56 2.04 -4.31
N GLU A 29 5.34 2.42 -3.93
CA GLU A 29 4.28 1.52 -3.48
C GLU A 29 3.66 0.71 -4.63
N MET A 30 3.87 1.14 -5.88
CA MET A 30 3.44 0.42 -7.09
C MET A 30 4.50 -0.55 -7.60
N LEU A 31 5.70 -0.57 -7.01
CA LEU A 31 6.73 -1.54 -7.38
C LEU A 31 6.24 -2.96 -7.03
N PRO A 32 6.37 -3.93 -7.97
CA PRO A 32 5.87 -5.27 -7.76
C PRO A 32 6.73 -6.01 -6.72
N VAL A 33 6.07 -6.62 -5.74
CA VAL A 33 6.62 -7.70 -4.93
C VAL A 33 6.01 -8.98 -5.48
N MET A 34 6.83 -9.73 -6.21
CA MET A 34 6.39 -10.86 -7.05
C MET A 34 5.42 -10.39 -8.15
N ASP A 35 4.15 -10.77 -8.06
CA ASP A 35 3.09 -10.58 -9.04
C ASP A 35 2.15 -9.42 -8.70
N LYS A 36 2.28 -8.82 -7.51
CA LYS A 36 1.40 -7.76 -7.00
C LYS A 36 2.18 -6.51 -6.60
N PRO A 37 1.62 -5.30 -6.78
CA PRO A 37 2.24 -4.08 -6.26
C PRO A 37 2.30 -4.11 -4.72
N LEU A 38 3.32 -3.47 -4.15
CA LEU A 38 3.52 -3.42 -2.69
C LEU A 38 2.28 -2.93 -1.93
N ILE A 39 1.56 -1.93 -2.45
CA ILE A 39 0.35 -1.39 -1.81
C ILE A 39 -0.78 -2.43 -1.68
N GLN A 40 -0.85 -3.39 -2.60
CA GLN A 40 -1.88 -4.43 -2.56
C GLN A 40 -1.68 -5.35 -1.36
N TRP A 41 -0.43 -5.72 -1.04
CA TRP A 41 -0.14 -6.49 0.16
C TRP A 41 -0.60 -5.78 1.43
N ALA A 42 -0.35 -4.46 1.53
CA ALA A 42 -0.78 -3.65 2.67
C ALA A 42 -2.32 -3.51 2.75
N SER A 43 -2.99 -3.43 1.60
CA SER A 43 -4.46 -3.44 1.53
C SER A 43 -5.04 -4.79 1.95
N ASP A 44 -4.46 -5.90 1.49
CA ASP A 44 -4.87 -7.26 1.85
C ASP A 44 -4.72 -7.47 3.37
N GLU A 45 -3.61 -7.03 3.96
CA GLU A 45 -3.37 -7.06 5.42
C GLU A 45 -4.41 -6.23 6.20
N ALA A 46 -4.77 -5.04 5.71
CA ALA A 46 -5.77 -4.21 6.35
C ALA A 46 -7.15 -4.89 6.37
N VAL A 47 -7.54 -5.54 5.26
CA VAL A 47 -8.79 -6.28 5.16
C VAL A 47 -8.78 -7.49 6.11
N GLU A 48 -7.68 -8.23 6.19
CA GLU A 48 -7.51 -9.33 7.15
C GLU A 48 -7.59 -8.85 8.61
N ALA A 49 -7.13 -7.64 8.90
CA ALA A 49 -7.25 -6.98 10.20
C ALA A 49 -8.66 -6.44 10.51
N GLY A 50 -9.61 -6.57 9.58
CA GLY A 50 -11.01 -6.14 9.75
C GLY A 50 -11.31 -4.73 9.24
N ALA A 51 -10.50 -4.20 8.32
CA ALA A 51 -10.87 -3.02 7.54
C ALA A 51 -12.11 -3.27 6.70
N ASP A 52 -12.96 -2.24 6.64
CA ASP A 52 -14.11 -2.25 5.74
C ASP A 52 -13.63 -2.01 4.30
N THR A 53 -14.12 -2.85 3.38
CA THR A 53 -13.79 -2.83 1.94
C THR A 53 -14.78 -1.99 1.15
#